data_AF-A0A7Y7LZL2-F1
#
_entry.id   AF-A0A7Y7LZL2-F1
#
_cell.length_a   1.000
_cell.length_b   1.000
_cell.length_c   1.000
_cell.angle_alpha   90.00
_cell.angle_beta   90.00
_cell.angle_gamma   90.00
#
_symmetry.space_group_name_H-M   'P 1'
#
loop_
_entity.id
_entity.type
_entity.pdbx_description
1 polymer ?
#
loop_
_entity_poly.entity_id
_entity_poly.type
_entity_poly.pdbx_seq_one_letter_code
_entity_poly.pdbx_strand_id
1 'polypeptide(L)'
;MPLGTLALDEVVKGSELVDKSGSWIERDILDSALSRDLSNRPGPWYQCYVVVVPSIGFLRQVLPLFSVEGRAHQVVVVLEKTESSRPFVSGYPVHYGESLRIWALTGFPSVTAIGITSIGWLDIHSVVSALASQQGSSLPLGGLRLGIQDPAGIPWAAADPQSRWIPAGELSDEIEPVDSLDLVIGPATPSSPGTLRLLTAGAETRVTDLLPPVDPYLSSPIGFKVFPGYGEASLTALESGIVWRLESKATSIRLPWDVRTGVFSEVQIGQLRDFSMVRLLGLEALDDWVVAHFLAQLASAGIPVMFGKISRRAETLLGGSVMDGLKSFSTCGNSPSERESASIDTRRSALRAFLPRYVGTRLRKSAGIALLEEPSVSVLLATKRPAMVAHALSQISFQTHSRVETVLVLHGLDPQNPTITAAIAAFSRPLIVIRAPVEATLGDVLNLGLRRATGHYVAKMDDDDWYGAHHLEDLFLAREYSGATLVGAPVEFTYLAGPDITTRRAHAGEQYSHHVAGGTIFISRHDLQAVGGWRNTPSAVDRGLLDAVLASSGRVYRTHGQNYMMHRRTRNSGGQFHTWVADDSTFLQDIREQWNGFHPAPQLQLVAQAPSTYRSQTYKSWLSTHKPAPS
;
A
#
# COMPACT_ATOMS: atom_id res chain seq x y z
N MET A 1 37.54 6.34 -2.54
CA MET A 1 36.96 6.92 -3.78
C MET A 1 35.47 7.07 -3.51
N PRO A 2 34.83 8.19 -3.90
CA PRO A 2 33.38 8.22 -3.84
C PRO A 2 32.88 7.08 -4.74
N LEU A 3 31.99 6.24 -4.21
CA LEU A 3 31.48 5.05 -4.91
C LEU A 3 30.83 5.39 -6.26
N GLY A 4 30.35 6.63 -6.44
CA GLY A 4 29.79 7.14 -7.70
C GLY A 4 30.73 7.08 -8.90
N THR A 5 32.06 7.21 -8.72
CA THR A 5 33.01 7.19 -9.85
C THR A 5 33.21 5.79 -10.43
N LEU A 6 33.07 4.73 -9.63
CA LEU A 6 33.17 3.32 -10.07
C LEU A 6 31.89 2.85 -10.80
N ALA A 7 30.72 3.32 -10.33
CA ALA A 7 29.41 3.02 -10.91
C ALA A 7 29.27 3.56 -12.35
N LEU A 8 29.74 4.78 -12.59
CA LEU A 8 29.71 5.42 -13.92
C LEU A 8 30.67 4.77 -14.91
N ASP A 9 31.87 4.37 -14.48
CA ASP A 9 32.86 3.71 -15.33
C ASP A 9 32.38 2.35 -15.87
N GLU A 10 31.64 1.57 -15.06
CA GLU A 10 31.02 0.31 -15.51
C GLU A 10 29.93 0.54 -16.56
N VAL A 11 29.05 1.54 -16.34
CA VAL A 11 27.97 1.89 -17.28
C VAL A 11 28.52 2.48 -18.58
N VAL A 12 29.53 3.34 -18.52
CA VAL A 12 30.18 3.96 -19.68
C VAL A 12 30.96 2.92 -20.49
N LYS A 13 31.64 1.95 -19.85
CA LYS A 13 32.38 0.88 -20.54
C LYS A 13 31.47 -0.18 -21.14
N GLY A 14 30.34 -0.51 -20.51
CA GLY A 14 29.49 -1.61 -20.92
C GLY A 14 28.38 -1.25 -21.91
N SER A 15 28.20 0.02 -22.25
CA SER A 15 27.02 0.45 -23.01
C SER A 15 27.24 0.90 -24.45
N GLU A 16 28.46 1.22 -24.91
CA GLU A 16 28.71 1.92 -26.19
C GLU A 16 27.87 3.22 -26.38
N LEU A 17 27.11 3.65 -25.36
CA LEU A 17 26.07 4.68 -25.45
C LEU A 17 26.60 6.10 -25.39
N VAL A 18 27.87 6.25 -25.05
CA VAL A 18 28.48 7.51 -24.65
C VAL A 18 29.69 7.71 -25.54
N ASP A 19 29.47 8.44 -26.65
CA ASP A 19 30.53 8.76 -27.61
C ASP A 19 31.69 9.44 -26.87
N LYS A 20 32.86 8.81 -26.97
CA LYS A 20 34.09 9.21 -26.27
C LYS A 20 34.71 10.39 -26.98
N SER A 21 34.14 11.58 -26.86
CA SER A 21 34.84 12.86 -27.10
C SER A 21 34.01 14.09 -26.70
N GLY A 22 33.73 14.27 -25.40
CA GLY A 22 33.08 15.50 -24.93
C GLY A 22 32.90 15.52 -23.41
N SER A 23 33.18 16.66 -22.80
CA SER A 23 33.17 16.91 -21.34
C SER A 23 31.83 16.57 -20.67
N TRP A 24 31.81 15.54 -19.84
CA TRP A 24 30.72 15.27 -18.91
C TRP A 24 30.86 16.19 -17.69
N ILE A 25 29.74 16.66 -17.14
CA ILE A 25 29.72 17.46 -15.92
C ILE A 25 29.02 16.62 -14.87
N GLU A 26 29.76 16.13 -13.88
CA GLU A 26 29.19 15.54 -12.67
C GLU A 26 28.52 16.66 -11.87
N ARG A 27 27.28 16.42 -11.44
CA ARG A 27 26.48 17.40 -10.71
C ARG A 27 25.77 16.73 -9.55
N ASP A 28 25.84 17.37 -8.39
CA ASP A 28 24.92 17.09 -7.31
C ASP A 28 23.60 17.80 -7.62
N ILE A 29 22.51 17.03 -7.71
CA ILE A 29 21.20 17.55 -8.09
C ILE A 29 20.61 18.49 -7.04
N LEU A 30 20.94 18.30 -5.76
CA LEU A 30 20.50 19.17 -4.66
C LEU A 30 21.23 20.50 -4.72
N ASP A 31 22.56 20.48 -4.84
CA ASP A 31 23.36 21.71 -4.94
C ASP A 31 23.07 22.47 -6.25
N SER A 32 22.82 21.76 -7.34
CA SER A 32 22.53 22.36 -8.65
C SER A 32 21.18 23.10 -8.65
N ALA A 33 20.16 22.56 -7.98
CA ALA A 33 18.86 23.21 -7.86
C ALA A 33 18.92 24.46 -6.97
N LEU A 34 19.77 24.46 -5.94
CA LEU A 34 19.95 25.58 -5.02
C LEU A 34 20.80 26.73 -5.59
N SER A 35 21.67 26.44 -6.57
CA SER A 35 22.67 27.40 -7.08
C SER A 35 22.31 28.06 -8.42
N ARG A 36 21.30 27.56 -9.13
CA ARG A 36 20.89 28.13 -10.43
C ARG A 36 20.05 29.39 -10.27
N ASP A 37 20.35 30.39 -11.11
CA ASP A 37 19.36 31.38 -11.53
C ASP A 37 18.36 30.68 -12.46
N LEU A 38 17.21 30.31 -11.88
CA LEU A 38 16.20 29.48 -12.53
C LEU A 38 15.19 30.28 -13.36
N SER A 39 15.44 31.58 -13.58
CA SER A 39 14.62 32.46 -14.42
C SER A 39 14.61 32.09 -15.91
N ASN A 40 15.57 31.27 -16.37
CA ASN A 40 15.63 30.79 -17.75
C ASN A 40 14.87 29.48 -17.93
N ARG A 41 13.64 29.57 -18.44
CA ARG A 41 12.84 28.44 -18.92
C ARG A 41 12.77 28.45 -20.46
N PRO A 42 12.87 27.28 -21.13
CA PRO A 42 13.13 25.95 -20.59
C PRO A 42 14.59 25.76 -20.16
N GLY A 43 14.83 24.81 -19.25
CA GLY A 43 16.17 24.37 -18.84
C GLY A 43 17.02 23.83 -20.01
N PRO A 44 18.30 23.48 -19.77
CA PRO A 44 19.26 23.09 -20.81
C PRO A 44 18.84 21.84 -21.62
N TRP A 45 19.41 21.73 -22.83
CA TRP A 45 19.12 20.64 -23.77
C TRP A 45 20.35 19.75 -23.93
N TYR A 46 20.21 18.46 -23.66
CA TYR A 46 21.31 17.49 -23.64
C TYR A 46 21.19 16.42 -24.72
N GLN A 47 22.31 16.01 -25.31
CA GLN A 47 22.32 14.81 -26.13
C GLN A 47 22.04 13.55 -25.28
N CYS A 48 22.73 13.44 -24.15
CA CYS A 48 22.52 12.38 -23.17
C CYS A 48 22.57 12.97 -21.76
N TYR A 49 21.55 12.66 -20.97
CA TYR A 49 21.42 13.02 -19.56
C TYR A 49 21.53 11.77 -18.71
N VAL A 50 22.51 11.71 -17.83
CA VAL A 50 22.73 10.57 -16.93
C VAL A 50 22.54 11.05 -15.50
N VAL A 51 21.70 10.35 -14.75
CA VAL A 51 21.55 10.56 -13.30
C VAL A 51 21.88 9.28 -12.55
N VAL A 52 22.72 9.42 -11.53
CA VAL A 52 23.07 8.33 -10.63
C VAL A 52 22.42 8.60 -9.28
N VAL A 53 21.69 7.63 -8.76
CA VAL A 53 21.00 7.73 -7.47
C VAL A 53 21.22 6.45 -6.65
N PRO A 54 21.34 6.58 -5.32
CA PRO A 54 21.65 5.44 -4.44
C PRO A 54 20.49 4.44 -4.34
N SER A 55 19.26 4.89 -4.62
CA SER A 55 18.08 4.04 -4.63
C SER A 55 16.92 4.69 -5.40
N ILE A 56 15.93 3.86 -5.74
CA ILE A 56 14.67 4.34 -6.30
C ILE A 56 13.94 5.29 -5.33
N GLY A 57 14.08 5.06 -4.02
CA GLY A 57 13.48 5.93 -3.01
C GLY A 57 14.06 7.32 -3.00
N PHE A 58 15.37 7.44 -3.17
CA PHE A 58 16.02 8.73 -3.34
C PHE A 58 15.55 9.41 -4.62
N LEU A 59 15.54 8.71 -5.76
CA LEU A 59 15.04 9.26 -7.03
C LEU A 59 13.61 9.80 -6.90
N ARG A 60 12.76 9.03 -6.23
CA ARG A 60 11.37 9.35 -5.92
C ARG A 60 11.23 10.61 -5.06
N GLN A 61 12.08 10.78 -4.06
CA GLN A 61 12.10 12.00 -3.23
C GLN A 61 12.47 13.21 -4.06
N VAL A 62 13.55 13.15 -4.83
CA VAL A 62 14.10 14.31 -5.55
C VAL A 62 13.40 14.61 -6.88
N LEU A 63 12.26 13.97 -7.20
CA LEU A 63 11.49 14.20 -8.42
C LEU A 63 11.24 15.69 -8.75
N PRO A 64 10.80 16.54 -7.80
CA PRO A 64 10.56 17.96 -8.09
C PRO A 64 11.78 18.66 -8.72
N LEU A 65 13.00 18.27 -8.35
CA LEU A 65 14.23 18.92 -8.81
C LEU A 65 14.52 18.69 -10.29
N PHE A 66 14.02 17.60 -10.88
CA PHE A 66 14.23 17.34 -12.31
C PHE A 66 13.39 18.26 -13.21
N SER A 67 12.39 18.96 -12.67
CA SER A 67 11.55 19.89 -13.43
C SER A 67 12.32 21.05 -14.06
N VAL A 68 13.50 21.40 -13.52
CA VAL A 68 14.37 22.46 -14.02
C VAL A 68 15.53 21.96 -14.88
N GLU A 69 15.64 20.64 -15.09
CA GLU A 69 16.76 20.05 -15.81
C GLU A 69 16.62 20.15 -17.33
N GLY A 70 15.41 20.43 -17.86
CA GLY A 70 15.19 20.65 -19.29
C GLY A 70 14.95 19.36 -20.07
N ARG A 71 15.62 19.22 -21.23
CA ARG A 71 15.30 18.17 -22.21
C ARG A 71 16.52 17.35 -22.64
N ALA A 72 16.30 16.10 -23.05
CA ALA A 72 17.36 15.27 -23.61
C ALA A 72 16.88 14.31 -24.72
N HIS A 73 17.75 13.94 -25.66
CA HIS A 73 17.50 12.85 -26.61
C HIS A 73 17.60 11.48 -25.95
N GLN A 74 18.50 11.37 -24.97
CA GLN A 74 18.69 10.17 -24.17
C GLN A 74 18.69 10.52 -22.68
N VAL A 75 17.92 9.77 -21.89
CA VAL A 75 17.92 9.86 -20.43
C VAL A 75 18.30 8.51 -19.87
N VAL A 76 19.27 8.47 -18.97
CA VAL A 76 19.76 7.26 -18.31
C VAL A 76 19.68 7.43 -16.80
N VAL A 77 18.94 6.56 -16.13
CA VAL A 77 18.88 6.48 -14.67
C VAL A 77 19.70 5.28 -14.22
N VAL A 78 20.72 5.53 -13.42
CA VAL A 78 21.59 4.53 -12.81
C VAL A 78 21.24 4.41 -11.33
N LEU A 79 20.82 3.21 -10.94
CA LEU A 79 20.53 2.85 -9.56
C LEU A 79 21.69 2.05 -9.00
N GLU A 80 22.21 2.46 -7.85
CA GLU A 80 23.17 1.65 -7.10
C GLU A 80 22.50 0.37 -6.58
N LYS A 81 23.11 -0.79 -6.81
CA LYS A 81 22.69 -2.07 -6.23
C LYS A 81 23.15 -2.14 -4.79
N THR A 82 22.41 -1.46 -3.91
CA THR A 82 22.45 -1.76 -2.48
C THR A 82 21.66 -3.06 -2.24
N GLU A 83 22.17 -3.96 -1.38
CA GLU A 83 21.63 -5.31 -1.21
C GLU A 83 20.10 -5.31 -0.97
N SER A 84 19.40 -6.22 -1.67
CA SER A 84 17.94 -6.48 -1.62
C SER A 84 16.98 -5.51 -2.34
N SER A 85 17.39 -4.89 -3.45
CA SER A 85 16.37 -4.30 -4.35
C SER A 85 15.46 -5.39 -4.91
N ARG A 86 14.14 -5.30 -4.65
CA ARG A 86 13.11 -5.96 -5.46
C ARG A 86 13.49 -5.77 -6.93
N PRO A 87 13.34 -6.78 -7.82
CA PRO A 87 13.66 -6.59 -9.23
C PRO A 87 12.90 -5.37 -9.73
N PHE A 88 13.65 -4.28 -9.99
CA PHE A 88 13.14 -2.99 -10.42
C PHE A 88 12.48 -3.09 -11.80
N VAL A 89 12.68 -4.22 -12.48
CA VAL A 89 12.14 -4.49 -13.80
C VAL A 89 12.05 -6.01 -13.95
N SER A 90 10.86 -6.60 -13.93
CA SER A 90 10.63 -7.83 -14.69
C SER A 90 9.94 -7.42 -16.00
N GLY A 91 10.61 -7.65 -17.13
CA GLY A 91 9.94 -7.63 -18.45
C GLY A 91 10.14 -6.43 -19.39
N TYR A 92 11.37 -5.93 -19.61
CA TYR A 92 11.69 -5.09 -20.78
C TYR A 92 12.99 -5.59 -21.44
N PRO A 93 13.14 -5.56 -22.78
CA PRO A 93 12.83 -4.42 -23.65
C PRO A 93 11.45 -4.49 -24.29
N VAL A 94 10.75 -3.35 -24.29
CA VAL A 94 9.58 -3.11 -25.14
C VAL A 94 9.99 -2.03 -26.13
N HIS A 95 10.02 -2.39 -27.41
CA HIS A 95 10.17 -1.44 -28.49
C HIS A 95 8.82 -0.75 -28.72
N TYR A 96 8.75 0.57 -28.48
CA TYR A 96 7.59 1.38 -28.84
C TYR A 96 7.85 2.03 -30.20
N GLY A 97 7.71 1.24 -31.27
CA GLY A 97 7.96 1.70 -32.64
C GLY A 97 9.39 2.18 -32.89
N GLU A 98 9.58 2.99 -33.94
CA GLU A 98 10.91 3.48 -34.37
C GLU A 98 11.38 4.73 -33.58
N SER A 99 10.47 5.41 -32.87
CA SER A 99 10.74 6.74 -32.30
C SER A 99 11.19 6.73 -30.84
N LEU A 100 10.97 5.65 -30.10
CA LEU A 100 11.31 5.54 -28.67
C LEU A 100 11.79 4.14 -28.31
N ARG A 101 12.97 4.06 -27.67
CA ARG A 101 13.59 2.81 -27.24
C ARG A 101 13.83 2.84 -25.74
N ILE A 102 13.32 1.83 -25.03
CA ILE A 102 13.57 1.60 -23.60
C ILE A 102 14.50 0.38 -23.48
N TRP A 103 15.55 0.50 -22.69
CA TRP A 103 16.50 -0.58 -22.43
C TRP A 103 16.94 -0.57 -20.97
N ALA A 104 17.36 -1.75 -20.48
CA ALA A 104 17.87 -1.92 -19.13
C ALA A 104 19.16 -2.74 -19.17
N LEU A 105 20.16 -2.33 -18.38
CA LEU A 105 21.39 -3.05 -18.13
C LEU A 105 21.38 -3.51 -16.67
N THR A 106 21.13 -4.79 -16.46
CA THR A 106 20.99 -5.41 -15.13
C THR A 106 22.18 -6.30 -14.76
N GLY A 107 23.15 -6.47 -15.67
CA GLY A 107 24.29 -7.40 -15.54
C GLY A 107 25.48 -6.90 -14.72
N PHE A 108 25.48 -5.65 -14.26
CA PHE A 108 26.59 -5.11 -13.47
C PHE A 108 26.49 -5.51 -12.00
N PRO A 109 27.61 -5.76 -11.29
CA PRO A 109 27.59 -6.15 -9.88
C PRO A 109 27.00 -5.06 -8.98
N SER A 110 27.32 -3.81 -9.28
CA SER A 110 27.11 -2.68 -8.36
C SER A 110 25.98 -1.74 -8.78
N VAL A 111 25.42 -1.90 -10.00
CA VAL A 111 24.42 -0.99 -10.53
C VAL A 111 23.38 -1.67 -11.41
N THR A 112 22.23 -1.01 -11.56
CA THR A 112 21.27 -1.25 -12.64
C THR A 112 21.07 0.07 -13.38
N ALA A 113 21.21 0.07 -14.71
CA ALA A 113 20.94 1.25 -15.52
C ALA A 113 19.69 1.03 -16.37
N ILE A 114 18.81 2.00 -16.44
CA ILE A 114 17.70 2.03 -17.39
C ILE A 114 17.81 3.30 -18.19
N GLY A 115 17.69 3.16 -19.51
CA GLY A 115 17.68 4.32 -20.37
C GLY A 115 16.55 4.32 -21.37
N ILE A 116 16.19 5.54 -21.73
CA ILE A 116 15.18 5.85 -22.73
C ILE A 116 15.85 6.75 -23.76
N THR A 117 15.75 6.35 -25.02
CA THR A 117 16.30 7.08 -26.16
C THR A 117 15.17 7.40 -27.13
N SER A 118 15.15 8.63 -27.65
CA SER A 118 14.17 9.06 -28.65
C SER A 118 14.79 9.88 -29.77
N ILE A 119 14.19 9.78 -30.96
CA ILE A 119 14.48 10.66 -32.10
C ILE A 119 14.09 12.11 -31.77
N GLY A 120 13.07 12.31 -30.93
CA GLY A 120 12.66 13.63 -30.45
C GLY A 120 13.31 14.02 -29.11
N TRP A 121 13.12 15.28 -28.72
CA TRP A 121 13.53 15.78 -27.41
C TRP A 121 12.56 15.32 -26.32
N LEU A 122 13.07 14.60 -25.32
CA LEU A 122 12.32 14.15 -24.16
C LEU A 122 12.42 15.18 -23.03
N ASP A 123 11.31 15.42 -22.34
CA ASP A 123 11.32 16.16 -21.08
C ASP A 123 11.90 15.29 -19.96
N ILE A 124 12.99 15.72 -19.34
CA ILE A 124 13.75 14.90 -18.37
C ILE A 124 12.86 14.53 -17.18
N HIS A 125 12.12 15.51 -16.63
CA HIS A 125 11.20 15.26 -15.52
C HIS A 125 10.16 14.20 -15.88
N SER A 126 9.50 14.33 -17.04
CA SER A 126 8.48 13.37 -17.48
C SER A 126 9.04 11.96 -17.61
N VAL A 127 10.25 11.81 -18.14
CA VAL A 127 10.91 10.51 -18.27
C VAL A 127 11.26 9.91 -16.91
N VAL A 128 11.90 10.70 -16.03
CA VAL A 128 12.31 10.26 -14.70
C VAL A 128 11.08 9.92 -13.84
N SER A 129 10.03 10.74 -13.89
CA SER A 129 8.77 10.50 -13.21
C SER A 129 8.09 9.22 -13.70
N ALA A 130 8.07 8.95 -15.01
CA ALA A 130 7.52 7.69 -15.53
C ALA A 130 8.30 6.46 -15.05
N LEU A 131 9.64 6.55 -14.96
CA LEU A 131 10.48 5.47 -14.42
C LEU A 131 10.31 5.30 -12.90
N ALA A 132 10.14 6.39 -12.17
CA ALA A 132 10.03 6.40 -10.72
C ALA A 132 8.64 5.99 -10.20
N SER A 133 7.59 6.20 -11.00
CA SER A 133 6.20 6.09 -10.60
C SER A 133 5.47 4.91 -11.25
N GLN A 134 6.09 3.72 -11.36
CA GLN A 134 5.52 2.49 -11.95
C GLN A 134 4.26 1.94 -11.21
N GLN A 135 3.24 2.77 -11.00
CA GLN A 135 2.08 2.50 -10.18
C GLN A 135 0.79 2.95 -10.88
N GLY A 136 -0.30 2.24 -10.55
CA GLY A 136 -1.61 2.39 -11.16
C GLY A 136 -2.33 3.69 -10.79
N SER A 137 -3.63 3.72 -11.04
CA SER A 137 -4.48 4.91 -11.22
C SER A 137 -4.76 5.80 -9.98
N SER A 138 -4.04 5.68 -8.86
CA SER A 138 -4.32 6.54 -7.69
C SER A 138 -3.78 7.96 -7.90
N LEU A 139 -4.58 8.96 -7.53
CA LEU A 139 -4.18 10.37 -7.62
C LEU A 139 -3.15 10.67 -6.52
N PRO A 140 -1.90 11.04 -6.86
CA PRO A 140 -0.91 11.46 -5.88
C PRO A 140 -1.47 12.60 -5.02
N LEU A 141 -1.24 12.56 -3.72
CA LEU A 141 -1.64 13.60 -2.75
C LEU A 141 -3.11 14.07 -2.85
N GLY A 142 -4.03 13.17 -3.23
CA GLY A 142 -5.43 13.53 -3.43
C GLY A 142 -5.60 14.55 -4.57
N GLY A 143 -4.82 14.40 -5.64
CA GLY A 143 -4.89 15.20 -6.87
C GLY A 143 -4.43 16.65 -6.69
N LEU A 144 -3.64 16.96 -5.66
CA LEU A 144 -2.99 18.26 -5.54
C LEU A 144 -1.72 18.27 -6.39
N ARG A 145 -1.55 19.30 -7.23
CA ARG A 145 -0.30 19.60 -7.94
C ARG A 145 0.57 20.50 -7.06
N LEU A 146 1.73 19.99 -6.64
CA LEU A 146 2.60 20.70 -5.70
C LEU A 146 3.79 21.39 -6.37
N GLY A 147 4.07 22.62 -5.93
CA GLY A 147 5.36 23.28 -6.11
C GLY A 147 6.19 23.24 -4.82
N ILE A 148 7.49 23.01 -4.92
CA ILE A 148 8.44 22.98 -3.80
C ILE A 148 9.47 24.11 -4.00
N GLN A 149 9.65 25.00 -3.02
CA GLN A 149 10.63 26.10 -3.11
C GLN A 149 11.91 25.89 -2.27
N ASP A 150 11.91 24.88 -1.40
CA ASP A 150 13.01 24.64 -0.46
C ASP A 150 13.23 23.12 -0.32
N PRO A 151 14.47 22.63 -0.18
CA PRO A 151 14.74 21.20 -0.07
C PRO A 151 14.05 20.56 1.14
N ALA A 152 13.81 21.30 2.23
CA ALA A 152 13.04 20.82 3.37
C ALA A 152 11.56 20.55 3.04
N GLY A 153 11.06 21.07 1.91
CA GLY A 153 9.76 20.77 1.35
C GLY A 153 9.71 19.44 0.57
N ILE A 154 10.84 18.87 0.18
CA ILE A 154 10.90 17.64 -0.65
C ILE A 154 10.11 16.46 -0.05
N PRO A 155 10.15 16.17 1.27
CA PRO A 155 9.35 15.09 1.86
C PRO A 155 7.84 15.24 1.61
N TRP A 156 7.35 16.45 1.35
CA TRP A 156 5.93 16.72 1.08
C TRP A 156 5.45 16.26 -0.28
N ALA A 157 6.36 16.03 -1.22
CA ALA A 157 6.01 15.54 -2.53
C ALA A 157 5.61 14.05 -2.50
N ALA A 158 6.04 13.24 -1.51
CA ALA A 158 5.86 11.77 -1.50
C ALA A 158 6.01 11.10 -2.88
N ALA A 159 6.97 11.59 -3.66
CA ALA A 159 7.21 11.15 -5.03
C ALA A 159 6.02 11.28 -5.98
N ASP A 160 5.25 12.36 -5.80
CA ASP A 160 4.26 12.82 -6.76
C ASP A 160 4.95 13.07 -8.12
N PRO A 161 4.61 12.31 -9.17
CA PRO A 161 5.20 12.47 -10.50
C PRO A 161 4.93 13.85 -11.14
N GLN A 162 3.97 14.62 -10.62
CA GLN A 162 3.62 15.94 -11.12
C GLN A 162 4.22 17.08 -10.29
N SER A 163 4.86 16.79 -9.16
CA SER A 163 5.48 17.82 -8.33
C SER A 163 6.60 18.56 -9.06
N ARG A 164 6.73 19.87 -8.82
CA ARG A 164 7.69 20.75 -9.50
C ARG A 164 8.52 21.53 -8.49
N TRP A 165 9.73 21.91 -8.88
CA TRP A 165 10.55 22.86 -8.13
C TRP A 165 10.23 24.28 -8.59
N ILE A 166 9.92 25.18 -7.64
CA ILE A 166 9.55 26.57 -7.90
C ILE A 166 10.56 27.51 -7.25
N PRO A 167 11.33 28.30 -8.02
CA PRO A 167 12.31 29.24 -7.49
C PRO A 167 11.70 30.29 -6.56
N ALA A 168 12.48 30.75 -5.58
CA ALA A 168 12.10 31.81 -4.65
C ALA A 168 12.08 33.18 -5.36
N GLY A 169 11.03 33.47 -6.11
CA GLY A 169 10.86 34.71 -6.86
C GLY A 169 9.84 34.64 -8.01
N GLU A 170 9.47 33.43 -8.44
CA GLU A 170 8.51 33.19 -9.54
C GLU A 170 7.04 33.14 -9.11
N LEU A 171 6.74 33.40 -7.82
CA LEU A 171 5.36 33.54 -7.37
C LEU A 171 4.83 34.94 -7.74
N SER A 172 4.68 35.21 -9.04
CA SER A 172 3.85 36.31 -9.54
C SER A 172 2.40 35.81 -9.68
N ASP A 173 1.46 36.72 -9.94
CA ASP A 173 0.06 36.37 -10.29
C ASP A 173 -0.05 35.52 -11.58
N GLU A 174 1.07 35.24 -12.25
CA GLU A 174 1.17 34.51 -13.52
C GLU A 174 2.06 33.26 -13.37
N ILE A 175 1.63 32.28 -12.57
CA ILE A 175 2.17 30.91 -12.71
C ILE A 175 1.84 30.45 -14.14
N GLU A 176 2.85 30.05 -14.91
CA GLU A 176 2.63 29.62 -16.29
C GLU A 176 1.54 28.54 -16.38
N PRO A 177 0.66 28.57 -17.40
CA PRO A 177 -0.39 27.58 -17.58
C PRO A 177 0.12 26.13 -17.62
N VAL A 178 1.39 25.93 -17.98
CA VAL A 178 2.07 24.62 -18.04
C VAL A 178 2.31 24.02 -16.66
N ASP A 179 2.51 24.86 -15.63
CA ASP A 179 2.78 24.40 -14.27
C ASP A 179 1.49 24.15 -13.50
N SER A 180 0.45 24.98 -13.71
CA SER A 180 -0.91 24.79 -13.19
C SER A 180 -0.97 24.28 -11.74
N LEU A 181 -0.17 24.83 -10.83
CA LEU A 181 -0.04 24.32 -9.47
C LEU A 181 -1.27 24.64 -8.61
N ASP A 182 -1.63 23.73 -7.71
CA ASP A 182 -2.70 23.96 -6.73
C ASP A 182 -2.15 24.56 -5.43
N LEU A 183 -0.92 24.19 -5.05
CA LEU A 183 -0.30 24.58 -3.80
C LEU A 183 1.23 24.64 -3.92
N VAL A 184 1.85 25.69 -3.37
CA VAL A 184 3.31 25.79 -3.25
C VAL A 184 3.73 25.69 -1.79
N ILE A 185 4.72 24.84 -1.51
CA ILE A 185 5.32 24.61 -0.19
C ILE A 185 6.67 25.31 -0.14
N GLY A 186 6.77 26.31 0.73
CA GLY A 186 7.98 27.09 0.96
C GLY A 186 8.47 27.05 2.41
N PRO A 187 9.69 27.54 2.66
CA PRO A 187 10.27 27.55 4.00
C PRO A 187 9.52 28.54 4.88
N ALA A 188 9.20 28.14 6.11
CA ALA A 188 8.76 29.10 7.12
C ALA A 188 9.99 29.69 7.82
N THR A 189 10.11 31.00 7.82
CA THR A 189 11.14 31.69 8.61
C THR A 189 10.68 31.86 10.07
N PRO A 190 11.56 31.60 11.07
CA PRO A 190 12.82 30.86 10.97
C PRO A 190 12.59 29.34 10.85
N SER A 191 13.58 28.68 10.24
CA SER A 191 13.73 27.29 9.81
C SER A 191 13.60 26.22 10.92
N SER A 192 12.45 26.17 11.59
CA SER A 192 12.09 25.02 12.44
C SER A 192 11.62 23.86 11.56
N PRO A 193 12.19 22.65 11.71
CA PRO A 193 11.67 21.44 11.09
C PRO A 193 10.15 21.32 11.30
N GLY A 194 9.41 21.04 10.23
CA GLY A 194 7.96 20.88 10.28
C GLY A 194 7.09 22.12 10.27
N THR A 195 7.69 23.31 10.12
CA THR A 195 6.90 24.52 9.83
C THR A 195 6.93 24.79 8.33
N LEU A 196 5.74 24.93 7.74
CA LEU A 196 5.58 25.11 6.31
C LEU A 196 4.82 26.39 6.02
N ARG A 197 5.18 27.00 4.90
CA ARG A 197 4.38 28.03 4.26
C ARG A 197 3.64 27.41 3.09
N LEU A 198 2.32 27.45 3.14
CA LEU A 198 1.41 27.05 2.09
C LEU A 198 1.00 28.30 1.31
N LEU A 199 1.22 28.29 -0.01
CA LEU A 199 0.91 29.41 -0.89
C LEU A 199 -0.10 28.96 -1.94
N THR A 200 -1.23 29.64 -2.01
CA THR A 200 -2.26 29.50 -3.04
C THR A 200 -2.47 30.84 -3.75
N ALA A 201 -3.27 30.88 -4.82
CA ALA A 201 -3.59 32.12 -5.52
C ALA A 201 -4.21 33.15 -4.57
N GLY A 202 -3.39 34.10 -4.10
CA GLY A 202 -3.79 35.21 -3.23
C GLY A 202 -3.79 34.94 -1.72
N ALA A 203 -3.33 33.78 -1.23
CA ALA A 203 -3.27 33.51 0.21
C ALA A 203 -2.00 32.77 0.65
N GLU A 204 -1.48 33.18 1.80
CA GLU A 204 -0.40 32.50 2.52
C GLU A 204 -0.94 31.92 3.83
N THR A 205 -0.69 30.64 4.07
CA THR A 205 -1.05 29.96 5.33
C THR A 205 0.17 29.29 5.94
N ARG A 206 0.42 29.54 7.22
CA ARG A 206 1.46 28.85 7.98
C ARG A 206 0.90 27.61 8.65
N VAL A 207 1.60 26.48 8.50
CA VAL A 207 1.22 25.19 9.11
C VAL A 207 2.37 24.66 9.96
N THR A 208 2.07 24.20 11.18
CA THR A 208 3.07 23.72 12.17
C THR A 208 2.78 22.35 12.74
N ASP A 209 1.60 21.81 12.46
CA ASP A 209 0.98 20.66 13.10
C ASP A 209 0.77 19.48 12.14
N LEU A 210 1.41 19.51 10.97
CA LEU A 210 1.36 18.43 9.99
C LEU A 210 2.72 17.75 9.81
N LEU A 211 2.66 16.44 9.56
CA LEU A 211 3.77 15.65 9.05
C LEU A 211 3.61 15.42 7.54
N PRO A 212 4.72 15.28 6.81
CA PRO A 212 4.69 14.94 5.40
C PRO A 212 4.06 13.56 5.19
N PRO A 213 3.56 13.30 3.97
CA PRO A 213 3.11 11.98 3.54
C PRO A 213 4.21 10.93 3.63
N VAL A 214 3.84 9.74 4.09
CA VAL A 214 4.69 8.55 4.02
C VAL A 214 4.49 7.91 2.65
N ASP A 215 5.56 7.80 1.87
CA ASP A 215 5.52 7.10 0.58
C ASP A 215 5.33 5.58 0.81
N PRO A 216 4.16 5.02 0.46
CA PRO A 216 3.88 3.60 0.68
C PRO A 216 4.83 2.67 -0.07
N TYR A 217 5.43 3.12 -1.17
CA TYR A 217 6.38 2.32 -1.94
C TYR A 217 7.69 2.12 -1.17
N LEU A 218 8.06 3.08 -0.33
CA LEU A 218 9.29 3.04 0.46
C LEU A 218 9.04 2.49 1.85
N SER A 219 7.94 2.88 2.50
CA SER A 219 7.57 2.30 3.79
C SER A 219 7.25 0.81 3.68
N SER A 220 6.79 0.37 2.50
CA SER A 220 6.41 -1.01 2.19
C SER A 220 5.51 -1.56 3.30
N PRO A 221 4.23 -1.17 3.35
CA PRO A 221 3.35 -1.42 4.48
C PRO A 221 2.93 -2.88 4.50
N ILE A 222 3.85 -3.80 4.80
CA ILE A 222 3.68 -5.25 4.83
C ILE A 222 3.85 -5.84 6.24
N GLY A 223 4.04 -5.00 7.26
CA GLY A 223 4.18 -5.42 8.65
C GLY A 223 5.55 -6.02 8.96
N PHE A 224 5.59 -7.09 9.73
CA PHE A 224 6.82 -7.79 10.09
C PHE A 224 6.63 -9.29 9.84
N LYS A 225 7.70 -10.09 9.94
CA LYS A 225 7.55 -11.55 9.86
C LYS A 225 6.77 -12.05 11.07
N VAL A 226 5.55 -12.53 10.83
CA VAL A 226 4.65 -13.03 11.88
C VAL A 226 5.35 -14.06 12.78
N PHE A 227 6.18 -14.91 12.17
CA PHE A 227 7.11 -15.84 12.83
C PHE A 227 8.55 -15.32 12.64
N PRO A 228 9.03 -14.42 13.50
CA PRO A 228 10.34 -13.78 13.34
C PRO A 228 11.49 -14.76 13.65
N GLY A 229 12.60 -14.64 12.92
CA GLY A 229 13.81 -15.41 13.15
C GLY A 229 14.65 -14.88 14.31
N TYR A 230 14.46 -13.62 14.70
CA TYR A 230 15.14 -12.99 15.82
C TYR A 230 14.15 -12.54 16.90
N GLY A 231 14.64 -12.50 18.15
CA GLY A 231 13.90 -11.94 19.28
C GLY A 231 13.86 -10.41 19.25
N GLU A 232 13.99 -9.78 20.40
CA GLU A 232 14.05 -8.32 20.50
C GLU A 232 15.40 -7.77 20.01
N ALA A 233 15.36 -6.57 19.42
CA ALA A 233 16.53 -5.75 19.15
C ALA A 233 16.37 -4.34 19.72
N SER A 234 17.49 -3.65 19.92
CA SER A 234 17.54 -2.23 20.22
C SER A 234 18.07 -1.47 19.02
N LEU A 235 17.41 -0.37 18.66
CA LEU A 235 17.82 0.55 17.61
C LEU A 235 18.11 1.91 18.29
N THR A 236 19.40 2.21 18.45
CA THR A 236 19.88 3.37 19.22
C THR A 236 20.32 4.49 18.30
N ALA A 237 19.75 5.69 18.48
CA ALA A 237 20.16 6.89 17.78
C ALA A 237 21.57 7.31 18.22
N LEU A 238 22.45 7.52 17.25
CA LEU A 238 23.81 8.06 17.41
C LEU A 238 23.94 9.32 16.53
N GLU A 239 24.93 10.16 16.84
CA GLU A 239 25.31 11.30 15.99
C GLU A 239 24.08 12.16 15.57
N SER A 240 23.22 12.48 16.53
CA SER A 240 21.98 13.25 16.32
C SER A 240 21.03 12.65 15.27
N GLY A 241 20.98 11.31 15.19
CA GLY A 241 20.05 10.59 14.32
C GLY A 241 20.56 10.39 12.89
N ILE A 242 21.83 10.68 12.62
CA ILE A 242 22.48 10.41 11.31
C ILE A 242 22.90 8.95 11.21
N VAL A 243 23.23 8.36 12.35
CA VAL A 243 23.69 6.98 12.46
C VAL A 243 22.87 6.28 13.52
N TRP A 244 22.54 5.04 13.26
CA TRP A 244 21.85 4.18 14.21
C TRP A 244 22.66 2.94 14.47
N ARG A 245 22.51 2.38 15.67
CA ARG A 245 23.06 1.08 15.99
C ARG A 245 21.93 0.09 16.25
N LEU A 246 21.88 -0.95 15.44
CA LEU A 246 20.98 -2.08 15.63
C LEU A 246 21.72 -3.18 16.40
N GLU A 247 21.27 -3.46 17.61
CA GLU A 247 21.86 -4.43 18.53
C GLU A 247 20.84 -5.50 18.92
N SER A 248 21.23 -6.76 18.80
CA SER A 248 20.51 -7.93 19.30
C SER A 248 21.51 -8.93 19.90
N LYS A 249 21.03 -10.05 20.45
CA LYS A 249 21.93 -11.11 20.93
C LYS A 249 22.85 -11.68 19.85
N ALA A 250 22.43 -11.63 18.58
CA ALA A 250 23.15 -12.25 17.47
C ALA A 250 23.99 -11.26 16.64
N THR A 251 23.67 -9.96 16.70
CA THR A 251 24.12 -8.98 15.71
C THR A 251 24.30 -7.60 16.33
N SER A 252 25.36 -6.89 15.96
CA SER A 252 25.52 -5.45 16.20
C SER A 252 25.98 -4.79 14.90
N ILE A 253 25.12 -3.94 14.32
CA ILE A 253 25.35 -3.29 13.03
C ILE A 253 25.20 -1.78 13.19
N ARG A 254 26.13 -1.04 12.58
CA ARG A 254 26.05 0.40 12.41
C ARG A 254 25.33 0.72 11.10
N LEU A 255 24.28 1.52 11.18
CA LEU A 255 23.34 1.83 10.11
C LEU A 255 23.42 3.33 9.79
N PRO A 256 23.87 3.74 8.59
CA PRO A 256 23.89 5.14 8.18
C PRO A 256 22.49 5.59 7.76
N TRP A 257 21.60 5.77 8.73
CA TRP A 257 20.22 6.19 8.52
C TRP A 257 20.07 7.65 8.95
N ASP A 258 20.09 8.59 8.01
CA ASP A 258 19.80 9.99 8.33
C ASP A 258 18.29 10.20 8.47
N VAL A 259 17.79 10.19 9.71
CA VAL A 259 16.35 10.36 9.97
C VAL A 259 15.88 11.82 9.77
N ARG A 260 16.81 12.76 9.60
CA ARG A 260 16.51 14.20 9.46
C ARG A 260 16.06 14.54 8.05
N THR A 261 16.57 13.82 7.04
CA THR A 261 16.16 13.97 5.63
C THR A 261 14.86 13.24 5.32
N GLY A 262 14.39 12.42 6.24
CA GLY A 262 12.97 12.17 6.45
C GLY A 262 12.34 11.03 5.66
N VAL A 263 13.05 10.23 4.86
CA VAL A 263 12.39 9.13 4.16
C VAL A 263 13.26 7.88 4.14
N PHE A 264 12.77 6.81 4.76
CA PHE A 264 13.46 5.52 4.79
C PHE A 264 13.15 4.68 3.56
N SER A 265 14.16 3.96 3.07
CA SER A 265 13.99 2.98 2.01
C SER A 265 13.40 1.67 2.54
N GLU A 266 12.82 0.89 1.63
CA GLU A 266 12.34 -0.46 1.94
C GLU A 266 13.46 -1.34 2.52
N VAL A 267 14.71 -1.14 2.09
CA VAL A 267 15.88 -1.89 2.59
C VAL A 267 16.10 -1.62 4.06
N GLN A 268 16.07 -0.34 4.46
CA GLN A 268 16.25 0.07 5.85
C GLN A 268 15.15 -0.53 6.74
N ILE A 269 13.90 -0.38 6.33
CA ILE A 269 12.76 -0.93 7.08
C ILE A 269 12.80 -2.47 7.09
N GLY A 270 13.22 -3.09 5.98
CA GLY A 270 13.37 -4.53 5.83
C GLY A 270 14.32 -5.16 6.84
N GLN A 271 15.38 -4.45 7.23
CA GLN A 271 16.32 -4.88 8.28
C GLN A 271 15.65 -5.06 9.64
N LEU A 272 14.47 -4.47 9.88
CA LEU A 272 13.75 -4.56 11.15
C LEU A 272 12.68 -5.66 11.18
N ARG A 273 12.24 -6.17 10.02
CA ARG A 273 11.04 -7.04 9.92
C ARG A 273 11.22 -8.43 10.52
N ASP A 274 12.46 -8.87 10.71
CA ASP A 274 12.77 -10.21 11.23
C ASP A 274 12.94 -10.26 12.76
N PHE A 275 12.77 -9.12 13.43
CA PHE A 275 12.77 -9.02 14.89
C PHE A 275 11.34 -9.10 15.44
N SER A 276 11.19 -9.71 16.61
CA SER A 276 9.89 -9.78 17.28
C SER A 276 9.44 -8.41 17.81
N MET A 277 10.39 -7.55 18.16
CA MET A 277 10.18 -6.19 18.65
C MET A 277 11.47 -5.37 18.46
N VAL A 278 11.33 -4.07 18.16
CA VAL A 278 12.46 -3.13 18.07
C VAL A 278 12.30 -2.03 19.11
N ARG A 279 13.23 -1.97 20.07
CA ARG A 279 13.29 -0.94 21.09
C ARG A 279 14.07 0.27 20.58
N LEU A 280 13.40 1.40 20.43
CA LEU A 280 14.02 2.65 20.01
C LEU A 280 14.60 3.38 21.22
N LEU A 281 15.88 3.76 21.14
CA LEU A 281 16.62 4.44 22.20
C LEU A 281 17.25 5.74 21.69
N GLY A 282 17.37 6.75 22.55
CA GLY A 282 17.98 8.04 22.21
C GLY A 282 17.08 8.99 21.42
N LEU A 283 15.75 8.76 21.42
CA LEU A 283 14.79 9.64 20.74
C LEU A 283 14.70 11.02 21.39
N GLU A 284 14.95 11.10 22.69
CA GLU A 284 14.95 12.33 23.49
C GLU A 284 16.03 13.35 23.08
N ALA A 285 17.04 12.91 22.33
CA ALA A 285 18.10 13.76 21.80
C ALA A 285 17.78 14.32 20.40
N LEU A 286 16.62 13.97 19.83
CA LEU A 286 16.20 14.37 18.49
C LEU A 286 15.09 15.43 18.55
N ASP A 287 14.94 16.17 17.46
CA ASP A 287 13.84 17.13 17.30
C ASP A 287 12.47 16.43 17.27
N ASP A 288 11.45 17.06 17.87
CA ASP A 288 10.09 16.53 18.00
C ASP A 288 9.48 16.11 16.65
N TRP A 289 9.72 16.90 15.60
CA TRP A 289 9.21 16.62 14.27
C TRP A 289 9.93 15.41 13.66
N VAL A 290 11.25 15.32 13.85
CA VAL A 290 12.06 14.18 13.38
C VAL A 290 11.61 12.88 14.05
N VAL A 291 11.38 12.91 15.37
CA VAL A 291 10.85 11.74 16.12
C VAL A 291 9.48 11.34 15.60
N ALA A 292 8.56 12.30 15.47
CA ALA A 292 7.20 12.02 15.02
C ALA A 292 7.18 11.47 13.58
N HIS A 293 7.99 12.03 12.69
CA HIS A 293 8.09 11.56 11.32
C HIS A 293 8.72 10.17 11.21
N PHE A 294 9.75 9.88 12.01
CA PHE A 294 10.36 8.55 12.08
C PHE A 294 9.35 7.49 12.55
N LEU A 295 8.63 7.79 13.64
CA LEU A 295 7.60 6.90 14.17
C LEU A 295 6.43 6.72 13.19
N ALA A 296 6.04 7.76 12.46
CA ALA A 296 5.00 7.66 11.42
C ALA A 296 5.37 6.67 10.32
N GLN A 297 6.64 6.64 9.90
CA GLN A 297 7.14 5.70 8.89
C GLN A 297 7.19 4.27 9.41
N LEU A 298 7.70 4.03 10.62
CA LEU A 298 7.72 2.69 11.24
C LEU A 298 6.30 2.17 11.51
N ALA A 299 5.40 3.03 11.98
CA ALA A 299 3.99 2.70 12.18
C ALA A 299 3.31 2.33 10.85
N SER A 300 3.52 3.12 9.81
CA SER A 300 2.99 2.84 8.46
C SER A 300 3.58 1.57 7.84
N ALA A 301 4.83 1.25 8.14
CA ALA A 301 5.45 -0.02 7.75
C ALA A 301 4.90 -1.22 8.53
N GLY A 302 4.30 -0.99 9.70
CA GLY A 302 3.80 -2.01 10.63
C GLY A 302 4.89 -2.68 11.46
N ILE A 303 5.99 -1.97 11.75
CA ILE A 303 7.09 -2.50 12.58
C ILE A 303 6.69 -2.45 14.06
N PRO A 304 6.77 -3.58 14.80
CA PRO A 304 6.56 -3.59 16.24
C PRO A 304 7.68 -2.82 16.93
N VAL A 305 7.34 -1.65 17.46
CA VAL A 305 8.31 -0.78 18.14
C VAL A 305 7.93 -0.55 19.59
N MET A 306 8.94 -0.43 20.42
CA MET A 306 8.83 0.07 21.79
C MET A 306 9.73 1.28 21.96
N PHE A 307 9.26 2.30 22.66
CA PHE A 307 10.07 3.49 22.92
C PHE A 307 9.71 4.08 24.28
N GLY A 308 10.60 4.92 24.81
CA GLY A 308 10.38 5.66 26.04
C GLY A 308 9.33 6.76 25.89
N LYS A 309 9.33 7.73 26.82
CA LYS A 309 8.47 8.90 26.66
C LYS A 309 8.98 9.78 25.51
N ILE A 310 8.07 10.23 24.65
CA ILE A 310 8.31 11.29 23.67
C ILE A 310 7.62 12.58 24.11
N SER A 311 7.95 13.71 23.48
CA SER A 311 7.33 14.99 23.81
C SER A 311 5.86 15.03 23.42
N ARG A 312 5.09 15.91 24.09
CA ARG A 312 3.67 16.15 23.76
C ARG A 312 3.49 16.65 22.32
N ARG A 313 4.46 17.39 21.79
CA ARG A 313 4.43 17.88 20.41
C ARG A 313 4.54 16.71 19.43
N ALA A 314 5.47 15.78 19.64
CA ALA A 314 5.59 14.59 18.82
C ALA A 314 4.33 13.71 18.88
N GLU A 315 3.72 13.52 20.06
CA GLU A 315 2.44 12.82 20.21
C GLU A 315 1.31 13.50 19.42
N THR A 316 1.27 14.84 19.43
CA THR A 316 0.24 15.62 18.72
C THR A 316 0.38 15.48 17.21
N LEU A 317 1.62 15.52 16.69
CA LEU A 317 1.93 15.34 15.27
C LEU A 317 1.56 13.92 14.77
N LEU A 318 1.76 12.91 15.60
CA LEU A 318 1.38 11.53 15.29
C LEU A 318 -0.14 11.31 15.32
N GLY A 319 -0.83 11.97 16.25
CA GLY A 319 -2.26 11.82 16.48
C GLY A 319 -2.61 10.63 17.38
N GLY A 320 -3.75 10.74 18.07
CA GLY A 320 -4.18 9.79 19.11
C GLY A 320 -4.23 8.34 18.64
N SER A 321 -4.89 8.05 17.52
CA SER A 321 -5.06 6.67 17.02
C SER A 321 -3.73 5.99 16.66
N VAL A 322 -2.77 6.74 16.12
CA VAL A 322 -1.43 6.20 15.83
C VAL A 322 -0.68 5.92 17.12
N MET A 323 -0.75 6.84 18.09
CA MET A 323 -0.15 6.67 19.41
C MET A 323 -0.75 5.47 20.18
N ASP A 324 -2.06 5.25 20.08
CA ASP A 324 -2.72 4.11 20.71
C ASP A 324 -2.23 2.79 20.12
N GLY A 325 -2.11 2.71 18.79
CA GLY A 325 -1.52 1.55 18.11
C GLY A 325 -0.08 1.30 18.54
N LEU A 326 0.77 2.33 18.51
CA LEU A 326 2.17 2.24 18.95
C LEU A 326 2.29 1.76 20.41
N LYS A 327 1.42 2.24 21.31
CA LYS A 327 1.38 1.82 22.72
C LYS A 327 0.86 0.40 22.90
N SER A 328 0.00 -0.08 21.97
CA SER A 328 -0.58 -1.43 22.03
C SER A 328 0.49 -2.53 22.01
N PHE A 329 1.63 -2.33 21.35
CA PHE A 329 2.72 -3.31 21.31
C PHE A 329 3.34 -3.62 22.69
N SER A 330 3.20 -2.70 23.65
CA SER A 330 3.66 -2.94 25.04
C SER A 330 2.67 -3.79 25.85
N THR A 331 1.46 -4.01 25.33
CA THR A 331 0.36 -4.70 26.03
C THR A 331 -0.25 -5.85 25.22
N CYS A 332 0.07 -5.98 23.93
CA CYS A 332 -0.39 -7.08 23.11
C CYS A 332 0.18 -8.41 23.62
N GLY A 333 -0.61 -9.48 23.52
CA GLY A 333 -0.15 -10.81 23.92
C GLY A 333 1.06 -11.29 23.10
N ASN A 334 1.69 -12.36 23.57
CA ASN A 334 2.91 -12.88 22.97
C ASN A 334 2.66 -13.79 21.75
N SER A 335 1.41 -14.09 21.39
CA SER A 335 1.15 -14.96 20.25
C SER A 335 1.46 -14.27 18.92
N PRO A 336 1.90 -15.00 17.89
CA PRO A 336 2.11 -14.45 16.55
C PRO A 336 0.89 -13.72 15.99
N SER A 337 -0.31 -14.30 16.18
CA SER A 337 -1.57 -13.72 15.71
C SER A 337 -1.92 -12.39 16.41
N GLU A 338 -1.74 -12.28 17.73
CA GLU A 338 -2.00 -11.04 18.48
C GLU A 338 -1.02 -9.92 18.10
N ARG A 339 0.28 -10.26 17.96
CA ARG A 339 1.30 -9.28 17.54
C ARG A 339 1.05 -8.77 16.12
N GLU A 340 0.70 -9.66 15.21
CA GLU A 340 0.32 -9.27 13.85
C GLU A 340 -0.94 -8.41 13.86
N SER A 341 -1.94 -8.74 14.69
CA SER A 341 -3.14 -7.92 14.88
C SER A 341 -2.79 -6.49 15.34
N ALA A 342 -1.94 -6.34 16.35
CA ALA A 342 -1.49 -5.04 16.82
C ALA A 342 -0.72 -4.25 15.74
N SER A 343 0.06 -4.95 14.90
CA SER A 343 0.72 -4.35 13.74
C SER A 343 -0.26 -3.90 12.68
N ILE A 344 -1.29 -4.70 12.37
CA ILE A 344 -2.37 -4.34 11.45
C ILE A 344 -3.09 -3.08 11.95
N ASP A 345 -3.47 -3.02 13.23
CA ASP A 345 -4.19 -1.87 13.81
C ASP A 345 -3.35 -0.58 13.80
N THR A 346 -2.08 -0.69 14.19
CA THR A 346 -1.12 0.43 14.16
C THR A 346 -0.92 0.93 12.74
N ARG A 347 -0.69 0.02 11.81
CA ARG A 347 -0.47 0.32 10.40
C ARG A 347 -1.70 0.93 9.75
N ARG A 348 -2.90 0.40 9.99
CA ARG A 348 -4.16 0.99 9.49
C ARG A 348 -4.32 2.43 9.96
N SER A 349 -4.08 2.69 11.24
CA SER A 349 -4.15 4.03 11.83
C SER A 349 -3.11 4.97 11.20
N ALA A 350 -1.87 4.50 11.03
CA ALA A 350 -0.80 5.26 10.43
C ALA A 350 -1.03 5.51 8.93
N LEU A 351 -1.55 4.55 8.17
CA LEU A 351 -1.87 4.72 6.75
C LEU A 351 -3.02 5.71 6.55
N ARG A 352 -4.08 5.64 7.37
CA ARG A 352 -5.15 6.65 7.40
C ARG A 352 -4.65 8.03 7.78
N ALA A 353 -3.61 8.09 8.63
CA ALA A 353 -2.99 9.37 8.96
C ALA A 353 -2.10 9.85 7.81
N PHE A 354 -1.19 9.04 7.27
CA PHE A 354 -0.02 9.53 6.53
C PHE A 354 0.06 9.09 5.07
N LEU A 355 -0.85 8.28 4.54
CA LEU A 355 -0.87 8.06 3.08
C LEU A 355 -1.09 9.40 2.35
N PRO A 356 -0.51 9.56 1.14
CA PRO A 356 -0.59 10.80 0.37
C PRO A 356 -2.00 11.39 0.27
N ARG A 357 -3.03 10.55 0.05
CA ARG A 357 -4.43 10.99 -0.02
C ARG A 357 -4.89 11.75 1.23
N TYR A 358 -4.59 11.23 2.42
CA TYR A 358 -5.12 11.79 3.66
C TYR A 358 -4.35 13.03 4.10
N VAL A 359 -3.03 13.05 3.86
CA VAL A 359 -2.22 14.26 4.02
C VAL A 359 -2.69 15.33 3.04
N GLY A 360 -2.93 14.97 1.77
CA GLY A 360 -3.49 15.85 0.75
C GLY A 360 -4.83 16.47 1.15
N THR A 361 -5.74 15.69 1.73
CA THR A 361 -7.00 16.22 2.29
C THR A 361 -6.76 17.24 3.41
N ARG A 362 -5.78 17.02 4.29
CA ARG A 362 -5.43 18.00 5.34
C ARG A 362 -4.77 19.25 4.76
N LEU A 363 -3.91 19.11 3.76
CA LEU A 363 -3.33 20.24 3.02
C LEU A 363 -4.43 21.06 2.33
N ARG A 364 -5.38 20.42 1.64
CA ARG A 364 -6.55 21.09 1.04
C ARG A 364 -7.32 21.89 2.09
N LYS A 365 -7.61 21.27 3.24
CA LYS A 365 -8.31 21.92 4.35
C LYS A 365 -7.54 23.15 4.86
N SER A 366 -6.25 23.01 5.12
CA SER A 366 -5.42 24.13 5.62
C SER A 366 -5.27 25.25 4.59
N ALA A 367 -5.23 24.91 3.30
CA ALA A 367 -5.09 25.87 2.20
C ALA A 367 -6.43 26.45 1.71
N GLY A 368 -7.57 26.07 2.29
CA GLY A 368 -8.90 26.51 1.85
C GLY A 368 -9.33 25.97 0.48
N ILE A 369 -8.71 24.89 0.00
CA ILE A 369 -9.03 24.21 -1.26
C ILE A 369 -10.17 23.21 -1.04
N ALA A 370 -11.06 23.07 -2.02
CA ALA A 370 -12.16 22.11 -1.99
C ALA A 370 -11.66 20.68 -1.67
N LEU A 371 -12.35 20.03 -0.72
CA LEU A 371 -12.06 18.67 -0.30
C LEU A 371 -12.58 17.65 -1.31
N LEU A 372 -11.85 16.55 -1.48
CA LEU A 372 -12.33 15.40 -2.24
C LEU A 372 -13.10 14.45 -1.32
N GLU A 373 -14.19 13.90 -1.82
CA GLU A 373 -14.92 12.87 -1.09
C GLU A 373 -14.11 11.57 -1.00
N GLU A 374 -14.35 10.80 0.06
CA GLU A 374 -13.86 9.43 0.15
C GLU A 374 -14.55 8.57 -0.95
N PRO A 375 -13.80 7.77 -1.72
CA PRO A 375 -14.38 6.93 -2.75
C PRO A 375 -15.42 5.97 -2.16
N SER A 376 -16.60 5.87 -2.79
CA SER A 376 -17.65 4.95 -2.35
C SER A 376 -17.38 3.52 -2.81
N VAL A 377 -17.88 2.54 -2.04
CA VAL A 377 -17.77 1.10 -2.32
C VAL A 377 -19.16 0.50 -2.48
N SER A 378 -19.40 -0.22 -3.57
CA SER A 378 -20.56 -1.10 -3.74
C SER A 378 -20.18 -2.52 -3.36
N VAL A 379 -20.82 -3.08 -2.33
CA VAL A 379 -20.68 -4.50 -2.00
C VAL A 379 -21.68 -5.31 -2.82
N LEU A 380 -21.18 -6.17 -3.71
CA LEU A 380 -22.00 -7.17 -4.39
C LEU A 380 -22.16 -8.38 -3.48
N LEU A 381 -23.40 -8.60 -3.07
CA LEU A 381 -23.80 -9.72 -2.21
C LEU A 381 -24.80 -10.59 -2.97
N ALA A 382 -24.33 -11.68 -3.56
CA ALA A 382 -25.18 -12.65 -4.25
C ALA A 382 -25.54 -13.80 -3.30
N THR A 383 -26.81 -14.22 -3.28
CA THR A 383 -27.23 -15.32 -2.42
C THR A 383 -28.38 -16.14 -3.01
N LYS A 384 -28.25 -17.46 -2.85
CA LYS A 384 -29.31 -18.47 -3.07
C LYS A 384 -29.89 -19.00 -1.75
N ARG A 385 -29.56 -18.37 -0.61
CA ARG A 385 -29.81 -18.87 0.74
C ARG A 385 -30.54 -17.81 1.57
N PRO A 386 -31.89 -17.87 1.68
CA PRO A 386 -32.67 -16.91 2.46
C PRO A 386 -32.16 -16.72 3.89
N ALA A 387 -31.74 -17.81 4.55
CA ALA A 387 -31.24 -17.78 5.92
C ALA A 387 -29.91 -17.03 6.09
N MET A 388 -29.12 -16.84 5.03
CA MET A 388 -27.82 -16.17 5.09
C MET A 388 -27.90 -14.66 4.90
N VAL A 389 -29.04 -14.13 4.44
CA VAL A 389 -29.19 -12.68 4.17
C VAL A 389 -28.94 -11.86 5.42
N ALA A 390 -29.51 -12.25 6.57
CA ALA A 390 -29.32 -11.53 7.83
C ALA A 390 -27.85 -11.53 8.29
N HIS A 391 -27.17 -12.69 8.17
CA HIS A 391 -25.75 -12.84 8.51
C HIS A 391 -24.86 -11.95 7.62
N ALA A 392 -25.05 -11.99 6.31
CA ALA A 392 -24.23 -11.21 5.40
C ALA A 392 -24.46 -9.69 5.56
N LEU A 393 -25.72 -9.26 5.68
CA LEU A 393 -26.05 -7.84 5.90
C LEU A 393 -25.56 -7.33 7.25
N SER A 394 -25.58 -8.15 8.31
CA SER A 394 -25.04 -7.73 9.61
C SER A 394 -23.55 -7.41 9.49
N GLN A 395 -22.75 -8.27 8.87
CA GLN A 395 -21.31 -8.05 8.68
C GLN A 395 -20.99 -6.79 7.86
N ILE A 396 -21.80 -6.48 6.84
CA ILE A 396 -21.65 -5.26 6.05
C ILE A 396 -21.99 -4.01 6.88
N SER A 397 -22.97 -4.09 7.79
CA SER A 397 -23.38 -2.96 8.63
C SER A 397 -22.25 -2.45 9.54
N PHE A 398 -21.36 -3.35 9.98
CA PHE A 398 -20.21 -3.05 10.84
C PHE A 398 -18.95 -2.59 10.07
N GLN A 399 -18.97 -2.53 8.74
CA GLN A 399 -17.81 -2.09 7.97
C GLN A 399 -17.45 -0.64 8.31
N THR A 400 -16.20 -0.40 8.70
CA THR A 400 -15.74 0.92 9.12
C THR A 400 -15.49 1.89 7.97
N HIS A 401 -15.52 1.41 6.73
CA HIS A 401 -15.51 2.28 5.56
C HIS A 401 -16.80 3.10 5.50
N SER A 402 -16.67 4.41 5.30
CA SER A 402 -17.75 5.37 5.54
C SER A 402 -18.86 5.33 4.47
N ARG A 403 -18.49 5.14 3.20
CA ARG A 403 -19.38 5.25 2.04
C ARG A 403 -19.61 3.90 1.38
N VAL A 404 -20.44 3.09 2.01
CA VAL A 404 -20.77 1.73 1.53
C VAL A 404 -22.24 1.65 1.15
N GLU A 405 -22.50 1.18 -0.06
CA GLU A 405 -23.81 0.65 -0.47
C GLU A 405 -23.74 -0.86 -0.67
N THR A 406 -24.86 -1.55 -0.45
CA THR A 406 -24.98 -2.99 -0.70
C THR A 406 -25.88 -3.24 -1.89
N VAL A 407 -25.43 -4.04 -2.85
CA VAL A 407 -26.26 -4.59 -3.93
C VAL A 407 -26.53 -6.06 -3.61
N LEU A 408 -27.70 -6.31 -3.02
CA LEU A 408 -28.18 -7.65 -2.69
C LEU A 408 -28.85 -8.28 -3.92
N VAL A 409 -28.21 -9.30 -4.48
CA VAL A 409 -28.73 -10.07 -5.62
C VAL A 409 -29.31 -11.39 -5.12
N LEU A 410 -30.65 -11.46 -5.13
CA LEU A 410 -31.43 -12.61 -4.73
C LEU A 410 -31.54 -13.60 -5.90
N HIS A 411 -30.72 -14.66 -5.87
CA HIS A 411 -30.62 -15.66 -6.94
C HIS A 411 -31.72 -16.73 -6.82
N GLY A 412 -32.76 -16.61 -7.64
CA GLY A 412 -33.91 -17.51 -7.61
C GLY A 412 -34.77 -17.41 -6.35
N LEU A 413 -34.59 -16.36 -5.53
CA LEU A 413 -35.32 -16.15 -4.28
C LEU A 413 -36.43 -15.11 -4.45
N ASP A 414 -37.51 -15.29 -3.70
CA ASP A 414 -38.57 -14.28 -3.58
C ASP A 414 -38.25 -13.27 -2.47
N PRO A 415 -38.05 -11.97 -2.77
CA PRO A 415 -37.90 -10.94 -1.75
C PRO A 415 -39.02 -10.87 -0.71
N GLN A 416 -40.24 -11.37 -1.02
CA GLN A 416 -41.32 -11.45 -0.03
C GLN A 416 -41.15 -12.59 0.98
N ASN A 417 -40.09 -13.38 0.88
CA ASN A 417 -39.73 -14.35 1.91
C ASN A 417 -39.59 -13.62 3.27
N PRO A 418 -40.28 -14.09 4.34
CA PRO A 418 -40.28 -13.40 5.63
C PRO A 418 -38.88 -13.21 6.23
N THR A 419 -37.97 -14.18 6.07
CA THR A 419 -36.58 -14.09 6.54
C THR A 419 -35.81 -13.00 5.81
N ILE A 420 -36.02 -12.88 4.48
CA ILE A 420 -35.38 -11.84 3.66
C ILE A 420 -35.95 -10.48 4.00
N THR A 421 -37.28 -10.35 4.09
CA THR A 421 -37.96 -9.09 4.42
C THR A 421 -37.53 -8.57 5.79
N ALA A 422 -37.44 -9.44 6.81
CA ALA A 422 -36.96 -9.07 8.13
C ALA A 422 -35.49 -8.60 8.11
N ALA A 423 -34.62 -9.28 7.36
CA ALA A 423 -33.22 -8.91 7.23
C ALA A 423 -33.04 -7.54 6.53
N ILE A 424 -33.80 -7.30 5.46
CA ILE A 424 -33.81 -6.02 4.74
C ILE A 424 -34.29 -4.89 5.66
N ALA A 425 -35.38 -5.11 6.40
CA ALA A 425 -35.93 -4.11 7.31
C ALA A 425 -34.98 -3.75 8.46
N ALA A 426 -34.12 -4.68 8.89
CA ALA A 426 -33.13 -4.46 9.94
C ALA A 426 -31.82 -3.79 9.45
N PHE A 427 -31.62 -3.67 8.14
CA PHE A 427 -30.38 -3.14 7.57
C PHE A 427 -30.42 -1.62 7.43
N SER A 428 -29.38 -0.94 7.93
CA SER A 428 -29.36 0.53 8.09
C SER A 428 -28.54 1.29 7.04
N ARG A 429 -27.83 0.60 6.16
CA ARG A 429 -27.01 1.23 5.10
C ARG A 429 -27.76 1.27 3.76
N PRO A 430 -27.33 2.10 2.79
CA PRO A 430 -27.88 2.09 1.45
C PRO A 430 -27.92 0.66 0.87
N LEU A 431 -29.10 0.25 0.41
CA LEU A 431 -29.36 -1.12 -0.05
C LEU A 431 -30.15 -1.11 -1.36
N ILE A 432 -29.63 -1.82 -2.34
CA ILE A 432 -30.29 -2.10 -3.62
C ILE A 432 -30.58 -3.58 -3.67
N VAL A 433 -31.86 -3.95 -3.77
CA VAL A 433 -32.29 -5.36 -3.84
C VAL A 433 -32.74 -5.67 -5.26
N ILE A 434 -32.16 -6.70 -5.87
CA ILE A 434 -32.53 -7.17 -7.20
C ILE A 434 -32.67 -8.69 -7.24
N ARG A 435 -33.52 -9.18 -8.13
CA ARG A 435 -33.73 -10.63 -8.35
C ARG A 435 -32.94 -11.08 -9.57
N ALA A 436 -32.34 -12.27 -9.48
CA ALA A 436 -31.77 -12.97 -10.63
C ALA A 436 -32.53 -14.28 -10.89
N PRO A 437 -32.66 -14.73 -12.16
CA PRO A 437 -33.30 -16.01 -12.50
C PRO A 437 -32.56 -17.20 -11.90
N VAL A 438 -33.27 -18.30 -11.62
CA VAL A 438 -32.70 -19.49 -10.96
C VAL A 438 -31.62 -20.17 -11.81
N GLU A 439 -31.77 -20.10 -13.13
CA GLU A 439 -30.89 -20.67 -14.14
C GLU A 439 -29.63 -19.85 -14.44
N ALA A 440 -29.56 -18.61 -13.94
CA ALA A 440 -28.41 -17.73 -14.17
C ALA A 440 -27.13 -18.28 -13.52
N THR A 441 -25.98 -18.12 -14.19
CA THR A 441 -24.70 -18.47 -13.57
C THR A 441 -24.30 -17.44 -12.52
N LEU A 442 -23.39 -17.80 -11.61
CA LEU A 442 -22.88 -16.84 -10.62
C LEU A 442 -22.29 -15.58 -11.28
N GLY A 443 -21.60 -15.74 -12.43
CA GLY A 443 -21.09 -14.61 -13.19
C GLY A 443 -22.20 -13.66 -13.67
N ASP A 444 -23.30 -14.22 -14.19
CA ASP A 444 -24.46 -13.43 -14.61
C ASP A 444 -25.13 -12.70 -13.43
N VAL A 445 -25.24 -13.37 -12.28
CA VAL A 445 -25.78 -12.82 -11.03
C VAL A 445 -24.93 -11.64 -10.54
N LEU A 446 -23.60 -11.80 -10.49
CA LEU A 446 -22.67 -10.74 -10.10
C LEU A 446 -22.68 -9.56 -11.09
N ASN A 447 -22.73 -9.85 -12.39
CA ASN A 447 -22.83 -8.81 -13.43
C ASN A 447 -24.17 -8.05 -13.38
N LEU A 448 -25.26 -8.71 -13.00
CA LEU A 448 -26.53 -8.04 -12.74
C LEU A 448 -26.41 -7.05 -11.58
N GLY A 449 -25.70 -7.45 -10.51
CA GLY A 449 -25.35 -6.55 -9.41
C GLY A 449 -24.47 -5.39 -9.86
N LEU A 450 -23.41 -5.66 -10.62
CA LEU A 450 -22.50 -4.65 -11.17
C LEU A 450 -23.21 -3.57 -11.99
N ARG A 451 -24.24 -3.93 -12.78
CA ARG A 451 -25.04 -2.96 -13.53
C ARG A 451 -25.84 -2.00 -12.65
N ARG A 452 -26.06 -2.33 -11.38
CA ARG A 452 -26.78 -1.50 -10.40
C ARG A 452 -25.85 -0.78 -9.43
N ALA A 453 -24.60 -1.21 -9.33
CA ALA A 453 -23.58 -0.59 -8.48
C ALA A 453 -23.28 0.85 -8.95
N THR A 454 -23.27 1.79 -8.00
CA THR A 454 -23.00 3.21 -8.21
C THR A 454 -21.64 3.64 -7.64
N GLY A 455 -21.07 2.84 -6.75
CA GLY A 455 -19.79 3.04 -6.10
C GLY A 455 -18.63 3.23 -7.07
N HIS A 456 -17.60 3.94 -6.61
CA HIS A 456 -16.34 4.06 -7.35
C HIS A 456 -15.61 2.72 -7.38
N TYR A 457 -15.63 2.00 -6.25
CA TYR A 457 -15.11 0.65 -6.11
C TYR A 457 -16.22 -0.37 -5.98
N VAL A 458 -15.91 -1.61 -6.36
CA VAL A 458 -16.78 -2.78 -6.23
C VAL A 458 -16.05 -3.81 -5.38
N ALA A 459 -16.71 -4.27 -4.32
CA ALA A 459 -16.26 -5.37 -3.48
C ALA A 459 -17.21 -6.56 -3.64
N LYS A 460 -16.68 -7.78 -3.74
CA LYS A 460 -17.47 -9.01 -3.61
C LYS A 460 -17.38 -9.51 -2.17
N MET A 461 -18.51 -9.83 -1.56
CA MET A 461 -18.57 -10.55 -0.29
C MET A 461 -19.51 -11.75 -0.43
N ASP A 462 -19.06 -12.92 0.00
CA ASP A 462 -19.84 -14.16 -0.01
C ASP A 462 -20.74 -14.22 1.24
N ASP A 463 -21.94 -14.80 1.10
CA ASP A 463 -22.97 -14.75 2.14
C ASP A 463 -22.75 -15.72 3.31
N ASP A 464 -21.77 -16.62 3.23
CA ASP A 464 -21.48 -17.63 4.26
C ASP A 464 -20.12 -17.53 4.95
N ASP A 465 -19.25 -16.64 4.48
CA ASP A 465 -17.93 -16.37 5.07
C ASP A 465 -18.00 -15.34 6.22
N TRP A 466 -16.87 -15.17 6.91
CA TRP A 466 -16.69 -14.17 7.97
C TRP A 466 -15.74 -13.05 7.56
N TYR A 467 -16.14 -11.82 7.88
CA TYR A 467 -15.45 -10.59 7.54
C TYR A 467 -15.29 -9.69 8.76
N GLY A 468 -14.08 -9.16 8.95
CA GLY A 468 -13.78 -8.21 10.02
C GLY A 468 -14.40 -6.84 9.74
N ALA A 469 -14.61 -6.03 10.78
CA ALA A 469 -15.16 -4.67 10.66
C ALA A 469 -14.30 -3.73 9.80
N HIS A 470 -13.01 -4.06 9.63
CA HIS A 470 -12.07 -3.30 8.81
C HIS A 470 -11.80 -3.91 7.44
N HIS A 471 -12.54 -4.94 7.03
CA HIS A 471 -12.30 -5.65 5.77
C HIS A 471 -12.27 -4.72 4.55
N LEU A 472 -13.32 -3.92 4.33
CA LEU A 472 -13.37 -3.00 3.18
C LEU A 472 -12.34 -1.87 3.28
N GLU A 473 -12.05 -1.41 4.50
CA GLU A 473 -11.06 -0.37 4.73
C GLU A 473 -9.65 -0.86 4.36
N ASP A 474 -9.27 -2.05 4.81
CA ASP A 474 -7.93 -2.58 4.57
C ASP A 474 -7.74 -2.96 3.10
N LEU A 475 -8.78 -3.40 2.39
CA LEU A 475 -8.74 -3.54 0.94
C LEU A 475 -8.57 -2.20 0.24
N PHE A 476 -9.28 -1.15 0.68
CA PHE A 476 -9.12 0.19 0.12
C PHE A 476 -7.70 0.73 0.33
N LEU A 477 -7.18 0.67 1.56
CA LEU A 477 -5.80 1.07 1.87
C LEU A 477 -4.79 0.25 1.07
N ALA A 478 -5.00 -1.07 0.94
CA ALA A 478 -4.16 -1.94 0.11
C ALA A 478 -4.14 -1.53 -1.35
N ARG A 479 -5.27 -1.11 -1.91
CA ARG A 479 -5.30 -0.56 -3.25
C ARG A 479 -4.50 0.74 -3.35
N GLU A 480 -4.63 1.64 -2.37
CA GLU A 480 -3.91 2.92 -2.37
C GLU A 480 -2.39 2.72 -2.28
N TYR A 481 -1.90 1.81 -1.42
CA TYR A 481 -0.47 1.59 -1.24
C TYR A 481 0.17 0.66 -2.27
N SER A 482 -0.57 -0.29 -2.83
CA SER A 482 -0.04 -1.25 -3.82
C SER A 482 -0.20 -0.77 -5.26
N GLY A 483 -1.10 0.18 -5.53
CA GLY A 483 -1.47 0.59 -6.88
C GLY A 483 -1.91 -0.57 -7.78
N ALA A 484 -2.34 -1.69 -7.20
CA ALA A 484 -2.84 -2.84 -7.92
C ALA A 484 -4.24 -2.57 -8.48
N THR A 485 -4.53 -3.18 -9.63
CA THR A 485 -5.84 -3.08 -10.29
C THR A 485 -6.91 -3.77 -9.45
N LEU A 486 -6.57 -4.95 -8.91
CA LEU A 486 -7.44 -5.77 -8.07
C LEU A 486 -6.71 -6.15 -6.79
N VAL A 487 -7.41 -6.07 -5.66
CA VAL A 487 -6.90 -6.50 -4.36
C VAL A 487 -7.85 -7.51 -3.70
N GLY A 488 -7.33 -8.28 -2.76
CA GLY A 488 -8.10 -9.25 -1.97
C GLY A 488 -7.25 -9.92 -0.89
N ALA A 489 -7.86 -10.77 -0.07
CA ALA A 489 -7.18 -11.45 1.04
C ALA A 489 -6.72 -12.87 0.67
N PRO A 490 -5.73 -13.46 1.38
CA PRO A 490 -5.47 -14.89 1.33
C PRO A 490 -6.63 -15.68 1.96
N VAL A 491 -6.77 -16.94 1.56
CA VAL A 491 -7.48 -17.95 2.37
C VAL A 491 -6.54 -18.46 3.47
N GLU A 492 -6.16 -17.57 4.38
CA GLU A 492 -5.24 -17.87 5.48
C GLU A 492 -5.96 -18.55 6.64
N PHE A 493 -7.10 -18.00 7.06
CA PHE A 493 -7.96 -18.57 8.10
C PHE A 493 -9.12 -19.33 7.46
N THR A 494 -9.39 -20.55 7.94
CA THR A 494 -10.49 -21.39 7.47
C THR A 494 -11.13 -22.11 8.64
N TYR A 495 -12.46 -22.02 8.75
CA TYR A 495 -13.24 -22.85 9.66
C TYR A 495 -13.88 -24.02 8.91
N LEU A 496 -13.51 -25.24 9.31
CA LEU A 496 -14.02 -26.50 8.80
C LEU A 496 -15.15 -26.98 9.71
N ALA A 497 -16.40 -26.73 9.31
CA ALA A 497 -17.57 -27.02 10.15
C ALA A 497 -17.79 -28.52 10.40
N GLY A 498 -17.34 -29.37 9.47
CA GLY A 498 -17.43 -30.83 9.61
C GLY A 498 -16.62 -31.39 10.76
N PRO A 499 -15.28 -31.24 10.73
CA PRO A 499 -14.42 -31.66 11.82
C PRO A 499 -14.45 -30.71 13.03
N ASP A 500 -15.10 -29.54 12.91
CA ASP A 500 -15.12 -28.48 13.91
C ASP A 500 -13.69 -28.01 14.26
N ILE A 501 -12.96 -27.56 13.24
CA ILE A 501 -11.55 -27.15 13.34
C ILE A 501 -11.38 -25.80 12.65
N THR A 502 -10.62 -24.90 13.28
CA THR A 502 -10.11 -23.70 12.62
C THR A 502 -8.63 -23.87 12.31
N THR A 503 -8.22 -23.51 11.10
CA THR A 503 -6.82 -23.56 10.67
C THR A 503 -6.33 -22.18 10.25
N ARG A 504 -5.05 -21.92 10.50
CA ARG A 504 -4.27 -20.83 9.90
C ARG A 504 -3.18 -21.44 9.03
N ARG A 505 -3.22 -21.21 7.72
CA ARG A 505 -2.26 -21.77 6.76
C ARG A 505 -1.09 -20.83 6.49
N ALA A 506 0.03 -21.37 6.01
CA ALA A 506 1.24 -20.62 5.68
C ALA A 506 1.14 -19.75 4.40
N HIS A 507 -0.06 -19.27 4.05
CA HIS A 507 -0.25 -18.46 2.84
C HIS A 507 0.34 -17.06 3.07
N ALA A 508 1.40 -16.71 2.34
CA ALA A 508 1.94 -15.37 2.41
C ALA A 508 0.92 -14.33 1.89
N GLY A 509 0.54 -13.40 2.78
CA GLY A 509 -0.16 -12.16 2.48
C GLY A 509 0.82 -11.02 2.21
N GLU A 510 0.28 -9.81 2.05
CA GLU A 510 1.04 -8.57 1.86
C GLU A 510 2.04 -8.58 0.69
N GLN A 511 1.59 -9.11 -0.45
CA GLN A 511 2.41 -9.25 -1.65
C GLN A 511 1.59 -9.20 -2.93
N TYR A 512 2.26 -8.87 -4.05
CA TYR A 512 1.68 -9.11 -5.36
C TYR A 512 1.49 -10.61 -5.58
N SER A 513 0.39 -10.98 -6.22
CA SER A 513 0.03 -12.37 -6.43
C SER A 513 -0.70 -12.54 -7.77
N HIS A 514 -1.00 -13.78 -8.12
CA HIS A 514 -1.91 -14.11 -9.22
C HIS A 514 -3.26 -14.61 -8.70
N HIS A 515 -3.46 -14.59 -7.38
CA HIS A 515 -4.63 -15.16 -6.74
C HIS A 515 -4.98 -14.49 -5.42
N VAL A 516 -6.28 -14.36 -5.15
CA VAL A 516 -6.87 -13.94 -3.87
C VAL A 516 -8.12 -14.78 -3.61
N ALA A 517 -8.62 -14.77 -2.38
CA ALA A 517 -9.89 -15.41 -2.04
C ALA A 517 -11.04 -14.74 -2.81
N GLY A 518 -11.88 -15.55 -3.46
CA GLY A 518 -12.96 -15.07 -4.33
C GLY A 518 -13.94 -14.14 -3.62
N GLY A 519 -14.30 -14.44 -2.37
CA GLY A 519 -15.16 -13.61 -1.53
C GLY A 519 -14.52 -12.32 -1.03
N THR A 520 -13.34 -11.92 -1.52
CA THR A 520 -12.61 -10.74 -1.04
C THR A 520 -12.16 -9.81 -2.16
N ILE A 521 -12.63 -10.05 -3.38
CA ILE A 521 -12.24 -9.27 -4.56
C ILE A 521 -12.69 -7.82 -4.39
N PHE A 522 -11.75 -6.90 -4.56
CA PHE A 522 -11.98 -5.45 -4.58
C PHE A 522 -11.27 -4.82 -5.78
N ILE A 523 -12.01 -4.07 -6.58
CA ILE A 523 -11.56 -3.53 -7.87
C ILE A 523 -12.34 -2.24 -8.18
N SER A 524 -11.78 -1.32 -8.96
CA SER A 524 -12.55 -0.15 -9.41
C SER A 524 -13.68 -0.60 -10.34
N ARG A 525 -14.84 0.07 -10.26
CA ARG A 525 -15.97 -0.23 -11.14
C ARG A 525 -15.58 -0.09 -12.61
N HIS A 526 -14.78 0.92 -12.92
CA HIS A 526 -14.23 1.17 -14.25
C HIS A 526 -13.37 0.00 -14.73
N ASP A 527 -12.37 -0.44 -13.95
CA ASP A 527 -11.45 -1.50 -14.36
C ASP A 527 -12.18 -2.84 -14.51
N LEU A 528 -13.13 -3.13 -13.60
CA LEU A 528 -13.98 -4.31 -13.68
C LEU A 528 -14.82 -4.32 -14.97
N GLN A 529 -15.38 -3.17 -15.37
CA GLN A 529 -16.11 -3.04 -16.64
C GLN A 529 -15.15 -3.18 -17.84
N ALA A 530 -13.97 -2.59 -17.77
CA ALA A 530 -12.97 -2.60 -18.84
C ALA A 530 -12.46 -4.03 -19.15
N VAL A 531 -12.32 -4.89 -18.14
CA VAL A 531 -11.96 -6.31 -18.33
C VAL A 531 -13.14 -7.22 -18.65
N GLY A 532 -14.36 -6.66 -18.80
CA GLY A 532 -15.56 -7.38 -19.22
C GLY A 532 -16.43 -7.96 -18.10
N GLY A 533 -16.21 -7.58 -16.84
CA GLY A 533 -16.95 -8.08 -15.67
C GLY A 533 -16.62 -9.53 -15.32
N TRP A 534 -17.53 -10.21 -14.63
CA TRP A 534 -17.39 -11.65 -14.36
C TRP A 534 -17.76 -12.47 -15.59
N ARG A 535 -16.99 -13.52 -15.90
CA ARG A 535 -17.31 -14.40 -17.03
C ARG A 535 -18.56 -15.23 -16.73
N ASN A 536 -19.39 -15.43 -17.75
CA ASN A 536 -20.49 -16.38 -17.71
C ASN A 536 -19.96 -17.81 -17.89
N THR A 537 -19.44 -18.39 -16.82
CA THR A 537 -18.94 -19.78 -16.79
C THR A 537 -19.59 -20.55 -15.64
N PRO A 538 -19.79 -21.88 -15.78
CA PRO A 538 -20.42 -22.69 -14.74
C PRO A 538 -19.56 -22.82 -13.47
N SER A 539 -18.25 -22.60 -13.56
CA SER A 539 -17.31 -22.65 -12.44
C SER A 539 -16.14 -21.68 -12.66
N ALA A 540 -15.31 -21.52 -11.61
CA ALA A 540 -14.10 -20.70 -11.64
C ALA A 540 -14.33 -19.23 -12.05
N VAL A 541 -15.50 -18.69 -11.75
CA VAL A 541 -15.92 -17.31 -12.09
C VAL A 541 -14.91 -16.27 -11.59
N ASP A 542 -14.49 -16.38 -10.32
CA ASP A 542 -13.49 -15.48 -9.71
C ASP A 542 -12.09 -15.65 -10.32
N ARG A 543 -11.70 -16.88 -10.69
CA ARG A 543 -10.44 -17.16 -11.41
C ARG A 543 -10.43 -16.46 -12.77
N GLY A 544 -11.55 -16.55 -13.50
CA GLY A 544 -11.70 -15.94 -14.81
C GLY A 544 -11.51 -14.42 -14.79
N LEU A 545 -11.99 -13.74 -13.74
CA LEU A 545 -11.75 -12.30 -13.53
C LEU A 545 -10.28 -12.01 -13.26
N LEU A 546 -9.64 -12.78 -12.36
CA LEU A 546 -8.20 -12.63 -12.07
C LEU A 546 -7.35 -12.78 -13.34
N ASP A 547 -7.62 -13.82 -14.13
CA ASP A 547 -6.91 -14.06 -15.39
C ASP A 547 -7.14 -12.93 -16.40
N ALA A 548 -8.34 -12.33 -16.45
CA ALA A 548 -8.64 -11.18 -17.31
C ALA A 548 -7.86 -9.91 -16.89
N VAL A 549 -7.78 -9.64 -15.59
CA VAL A 549 -6.99 -8.51 -15.05
C VAL A 549 -5.50 -8.69 -15.37
N LEU A 550 -4.95 -9.89 -15.19
CA LEU A 550 -3.54 -10.15 -15.52
C LEU A 550 -3.28 -10.04 -17.02
N ALA A 551 -4.22 -10.52 -17.86
CA ALA A 551 -4.13 -10.41 -19.31
C ALA A 551 -4.19 -8.95 -19.81
N SER A 552 -4.80 -8.04 -19.06
CA SER A 552 -4.80 -6.60 -19.36
C SER A 552 -3.58 -5.86 -18.77
N SER A 553 -2.50 -6.58 -18.43
CA SER A 553 -1.32 -6.06 -17.71
C SER A 553 -1.64 -5.45 -16.33
N GLY A 554 -2.85 -5.70 -15.81
CA GLY A 554 -3.24 -5.32 -14.46
C GLY A 554 -2.49 -6.16 -13.42
N ARG A 555 -2.37 -5.60 -12.22
CA ARG A 555 -1.70 -6.27 -11.10
C ARG A 555 -2.72 -6.68 -10.05
N VAL A 556 -2.46 -7.83 -9.41
CA VAL A 556 -3.25 -8.31 -8.28
C VAL A 556 -2.40 -8.24 -7.02
N TYR A 557 -2.94 -7.65 -5.95
CA TYR A 557 -2.27 -7.59 -4.65
C TYR A 557 -3.08 -8.34 -3.59
N ARG A 558 -2.37 -9.07 -2.74
CA ARG A 558 -2.94 -9.86 -1.66
C ARG A 558 -2.61 -9.22 -0.32
N THR A 559 -3.61 -8.93 0.51
CA THR A 559 -3.48 -8.29 1.83
C THR A 559 -3.09 -9.29 2.93
N HIS A 560 -3.07 -8.87 4.19
CA HIS A 560 -3.11 -9.79 5.36
C HIS A 560 -4.41 -10.61 5.40
N GLY A 561 -4.40 -11.76 6.08
CA GLY A 561 -5.55 -12.67 6.16
C GLY A 561 -6.46 -12.51 7.38
N GLN A 562 -6.07 -11.75 8.41
CA GLN A 562 -6.83 -11.72 9.67
C GLN A 562 -8.27 -11.17 9.58
N ASN A 563 -8.60 -10.40 8.54
CA ASN A 563 -9.95 -9.84 8.34
C ASN A 563 -10.92 -10.76 7.60
N TYR A 564 -10.50 -11.97 7.23
CA TYR A 564 -11.31 -12.88 6.44
C TYR A 564 -11.10 -14.32 6.92
N MET A 565 -12.21 -15.01 7.17
CA MET A 565 -12.18 -16.44 7.44
C MET A 565 -13.20 -17.14 6.57
N MET A 566 -12.70 -18.08 5.78
CA MET A 566 -13.54 -18.89 4.91
C MET A 566 -14.30 -19.92 5.72
N HIS A 567 -15.59 -20.05 5.45
CA HIS A 567 -16.45 -21.06 6.05
C HIS A 567 -16.59 -22.29 5.14
N ARG A 568 -15.97 -23.40 5.52
CA ARG A 568 -16.16 -24.67 4.84
C ARG A 568 -17.23 -25.51 5.53
N ARG A 569 -18.43 -25.55 4.95
CA ARG A 569 -19.52 -26.46 5.39
C ARG A 569 -19.33 -27.86 4.83
N THR A 570 -19.79 -28.88 5.55
CA THR A 570 -19.80 -30.27 5.07
C THR A 570 -20.76 -30.48 3.92
N ARG A 571 -20.39 -31.38 2.99
CA ARG A 571 -21.18 -31.79 1.82
C ARG A 571 -22.61 -32.28 2.15
N ASN A 572 -22.86 -32.73 3.38
CA ASN A 572 -24.07 -33.48 3.73
C ASN A 572 -25.10 -32.69 4.56
N SER A 573 -24.83 -31.44 4.93
CA SER A 573 -25.79 -30.60 5.64
C SER A 573 -26.76 -29.94 4.66
N GLY A 574 -27.76 -30.71 4.18
CA GLY A 574 -28.93 -30.19 3.47
C GLY A 574 -28.85 -30.11 1.93
N GLY A 575 -28.10 -30.99 1.27
CA GLY A 575 -28.04 -31.03 -0.20
C GLY A 575 -27.23 -29.88 -0.83
N GLN A 576 -26.30 -29.29 -0.07
CA GLN A 576 -25.58 -28.07 -0.45
C GLN A 576 -24.28 -28.40 -1.21
N PHE A 577 -24.23 -28.03 -2.49
CA PHE A 577 -23.01 -28.05 -3.29
C PHE A 577 -22.27 -26.70 -3.16
N HIS A 578 -21.03 -26.76 -2.68
CA HIS A 578 -20.06 -25.67 -2.83
C HIS A 578 -19.61 -25.56 -4.29
N THR A 579 -19.46 -24.35 -4.82
CA THR A 579 -18.87 -24.12 -6.15
C THR A 579 -17.40 -24.52 -6.22
N TRP A 580 -16.72 -24.60 -5.07
CA TRP A 580 -15.37 -25.13 -4.96
C TRP A 580 -15.33 -26.53 -4.33
N VAL A 581 -14.84 -27.49 -5.11
CA VAL A 581 -14.84 -28.94 -4.79
C VAL A 581 -13.45 -29.37 -4.30
N ALA A 582 -12.96 -28.77 -3.21
CA ALA A 582 -11.79 -29.27 -2.49
C ALA A 582 -12.22 -30.15 -1.31
N ASP A 583 -11.46 -31.20 -1.03
CA ASP A 583 -11.64 -32.03 0.17
C ASP A 583 -11.14 -31.29 1.41
N ASP A 584 -11.70 -31.59 2.59
CA ASP A 584 -11.29 -30.95 3.85
C ASP A 584 -9.79 -31.13 4.13
N SER A 585 -9.18 -32.22 3.64
CA SER A 585 -7.74 -32.48 3.73
C SER A 585 -6.86 -31.40 3.08
N THR A 586 -7.35 -30.68 2.07
CA THR A 586 -6.61 -29.56 1.44
C THR A 586 -6.37 -28.41 2.43
N PHE A 587 -7.29 -28.19 3.37
CA PHE A 587 -7.17 -27.15 4.40
C PHE A 587 -6.42 -27.60 5.65
N LEU A 588 -6.11 -28.90 5.72
CA LEU A 588 -5.30 -29.52 6.76
C LEU A 588 -3.83 -29.66 6.35
N GLN A 589 -3.46 -29.19 5.15
CA GLN A 589 -2.08 -29.10 4.67
C GLN A 589 -1.49 -27.71 4.99
N ASP A 590 -0.16 -27.63 5.15
CA ASP A 590 0.61 -26.39 5.35
C ASP A 590 0.10 -25.49 6.50
N ILE A 591 -0.35 -26.11 7.59
CA ILE A 591 -0.89 -25.43 8.76
C ILE A 591 0.24 -24.82 9.60
N ARG A 592 0.12 -23.54 9.95
CA ARG A 592 0.96 -22.85 10.94
C ARG A 592 0.36 -22.90 12.33
N GLU A 593 -0.96 -22.72 12.44
CA GLU A 593 -1.69 -22.78 13.71
C GLU A 593 -3.03 -23.51 13.51
N GLN A 594 -3.48 -24.25 14.54
CA GLN A 594 -4.72 -25.03 14.50
C GLN A 594 -5.44 -25.00 15.84
N TRP A 595 -6.75 -24.79 15.80
CA TRP A 595 -7.61 -24.77 16.98
C TRP A 595 -8.78 -25.74 16.82
N ASN A 596 -9.22 -26.33 17.93
CA ASN A 596 -10.49 -27.04 17.98
C ASN A 596 -11.61 -26.00 18.06
N GLY A 597 -12.72 -26.24 17.38
CA GLY A 597 -13.85 -25.33 17.35
C GLY A 597 -13.68 -24.17 16.39
N PHE A 598 -14.68 -23.30 16.43
CA PHE A 598 -14.66 -22.00 15.79
C PHE A 598 -13.76 -21.03 16.56
N HIS A 599 -12.63 -20.66 15.98
CA HIS A 599 -11.62 -19.79 16.59
C HIS A 599 -11.26 -18.64 15.64
N PRO A 600 -12.01 -17.53 15.66
CA PRO A 600 -11.79 -16.41 14.75
C PRO A 600 -10.39 -15.79 14.94
N ALA A 601 -9.84 -15.22 13.87
CA ALA A 601 -8.65 -14.38 13.94
C ALA A 601 -8.93 -13.13 14.81
N PRO A 602 -7.90 -12.54 15.45
CA PRO A 602 -8.10 -11.37 16.33
C PRO A 602 -8.84 -10.18 15.69
N GLN A 603 -8.64 -9.96 14.39
CA GLN A 603 -9.31 -8.88 13.64
C GLN A 603 -10.77 -9.19 13.27
N LEU A 604 -11.21 -10.45 13.39
CA LEU A 604 -12.62 -10.83 13.24
C LEU A 604 -13.37 -10.56 14.55
N GLN A 605 -13.92 -9.35 14.68
CA GLN A 605 -14.90 -9.09 15.73
C GLN A 605 -16.18 -9.88 15.43
N LEU A 606 -16.56 -10.78 16.34
CA LEU A 606 -17.73 -11.62 16.15
C LEU A 606 -19.02 -10.80 16.25
N VAL A 607 -19.61 -10.53 15.11
CA VAL A 607 -20.98 -10.05 14.98
C VAL A 607 -21.92 -11.25 15.17
N ALA A 608 -22.21 -11.57 16.43
CA ALA A 608 -23.18 -12.56 16.90
C ALA A 608 -22.92 -14.06 16.54
N GLN A 609 -22.64 -14.82 17.61
CA GLN A 609 -22.68 -16.29 17.80
C GLN A 609 -21.78 -17.18 16.92
N ALA A 610 -20.99 -18.03 17.59
CA ALA A 610 -20.35 -19.17 16.96
C ALA A 610 -21.40 -20.07 16.27
N PRO A 611 -21.12 -20.63 15.08
CA PRO A 611 -22.02 -21.57 14.45
C PRO A 611 -22.26 -22.76 15.40
N SER A 612 -23.52 -23.12 15.66
CA SER A 612 -23.86 -24.30 16.46
C SER A 612 -23.53 -25.56 15.66
N THR A 613 -22.38 -26.20 15.94
CA THR A 613 -21.95 -27.43 15.27
C THR A 613 -21.81 -28.58 16.26
N TYR A 614 -22.18 -29.78 15.83
CA TYR A 614 -22.01 -31.03 16.58
C TYR A 614 -20.56 -31.50 16.41
N ARG A 615 -19.85 -31.67 17.54
CA ARG A 615 -18.44 -32.06 17.56
C ARG A 615 -18.26 -33.54 17.18
N SER A 616 -17.56 -33.80 16.08
CA SER A 616 -17.08 -35.15 15.76
C SER A 616 -16.02 -35.60 16.77
N GLN A 617 -16.14 -36.81 17.32
CA GLN A 617 -15.11 -37.39 18.21
C GLN A 617 -13.88 -37.91 17.44
N THR A 618 -13.97 -37.99 16.11
CA THR A 618 -12.95 -38.61 15.24
C THR A 618 -11.79 -37.68 14.91
N TYR A 619 -11.99 -36.35 14.95
CA TYR A 619 -10.98 -35.36 14.58
C TYR A 619 -10.63 -34.48 15.79
N LYS A 620 -9.40 -34.61 16.30
CA LYS A 620 -8.80 -33.68 17.27
C LYS A 620 -7.65 -32.94 16.59
N SER A 621 -7.40 -31.68 16.96
CA SER A 621 -6.23 -30.93 16.49
C SER A 621 -4.95 -31.75 16.67
N TRP A 622 -4.20 -31.94 15.57
CA TRP A 622 -2.97 -32.72 15.55
C TRP A 622 -1.90 -32.05 16.44
N LEU A 623 -1.80 -30.72 16.38
CA LEU A 623 -0.89 -29.92 17.23
C LEU A 623 -1.29 -29.92 18.71
N SER A 624 -2.58 -30.12 19.04
CA SER A 624 -3.01 -30.26 20.44
C SER A 624 -2.61 -31.58 21.08
N THR A 625 -2.32 -32.59 20.26
CA THR A 625 -1.88 -33.93 20.70
C THR A 625 -0.37 -34.14 20.57
N HIS A 626 0.28 -33.39 19.68
CA HIS A 626 1.72 -33.47 19.42
C HIS A 626 2.30 -32.04 19.40
N LYS A 627 2.81 -31.56 20.54
CA LYS A 627 3.60 -30.33 20.56
C LYS A 627 4.88 -30.57 19.74
N PRO A 628 5.19 -29.74 18.72
CA PRO A 628 6.51 -29.81 18.10
C PRO A 628 7.57 -29.53 19.17
N ALA A 629 8.65 -30.31 19.16
CA ALA A 629 9.80 -30.05 20.00
C ALA A 629 10.33 -28.63 19.71
N PRO A 630 10.72 -27.85 20.73
CA PRO A 630 11.29 -26.53 20.49
C PRO A 630 12.56 -26.68 19.63
N SER A 631 12.56 -26.02 18.47
CA SER A 631 13.70 -25.89 17.56
C SER A 631 14.71 -24.89 18.08
#